data_AF-A0A382E7E0-F1
#
_entry.id   AF-A0A382E7E0-F1
#
_cell.length_a   1.000
_cell.length_b   1.000
_cell.length_c   1.000
_cell.angle_alpha   90.00
_cell.angle_beta   90.00
_cell.angle_gamma   90.00
#
_symmetry.space_group_name_H-M   'P 1'
#
loop_
_entity.id
_entity.type
_entity.pdbx_description
1 polymer ?
#
loop_
_entity_poly.entity_id
_entity_poly.type
_entity_poly.pdbx_seq_one_letter_code
_entity_poly.pdbx_strand_id
1 'polypeptide(L)'
;MARGTDWLNLASNVQQNRQLAAMQEQQEQQMMMSMMQEMNRQNIIEMRKMVINLDQFADRAAVVSNSYPAYAMMMTEIAIEAIDSSGLNADTFEEITDMERASQMNAKIRGAEANMKSSASQDIISSAQQMRLFIEEGEDEMEALAPMCAANEDWAEHADEFAEVDPLHQERKGKYNMYTFGPLVLGIILVGAAIGMMGDCIETGADDICMTYENESLTTDALQGGGALLVLISIILGLALFSWGRKYLKQWSPLNDKKELVEEVKESYNHLSQKYGMTSSQDVNDRRQQMISWVVKMTPTDPTMKLEL
;
A
#
# COMPACT_ATOMS: atom_id res chain seq x y z
N MET A 1 -18.20 20.56 -68.58
CA MET A 1 -16.93 19.82 -68.36
C MET A 1 -16.35 20.05 -66.95
N ALA A 2 -17.16 20.20 -65.89
CA ALA A 2 -16.65 20.54 -64.54
C ALA A 2 -16.67 19.39 -63.51
N ARG A 3 -17.33 18.25 -63.81
CA ARG A 3 -17.45 17.14 -62.83
C ARG A 3 -16.31 16.11 -62.87
N GLY A 4 -15.52 16.05 -63.94
CA GLY A 4 -14.41 15.07 -64.06
C GLY A 4 -13.12 15.49 -63.34
N THR A 5 -12.92 16.80 -63.19
CA THR A 5 -11.73 17.39 -62.54
C THR A 5 -11.76 17.23 -61.02
N ASP A 6 -12.94 17.26 -60.39
CA ASP A 6 -13.08 17.09 -58.93
C ASP A 6 -12.76 15.66 -58.47
N TRP A 7 -13.13 14.64 -59.25
CA TRP A 7 -12.80 13.24 -58.94
C TRP A 7 -11.31 12.94 -59.08
N LEU A 8 -10.64 13.51 -60.08
CA LEU A 8 -9.20 13.36 -60.27
C LEU A 8 -8.42 14.06 -59.15
N ASN A 9 -8.86 15.25 -58.72
CA ASN A 9 -8.26 15.95 -57.59
C ASN A 9 -8.47 15.19 -56.26
N LEU A 10 -9.67 14.63 -56.05
CA LEU A 10 -9.95 13.82 -54.86
C LEU A 10 -9.14 12.51 -54.84
N ALA A 11 -9.06 11.80 -55.97
CA ALA A 11 -8.27 10.58 -56.10
C ALA A 11 -6.77 10.85 -55.92
N SER A 12 -6.27 11.95 -56.49
CA SER A 12 -4.89 12.42 -56.29
C SER A 12 -4.60 12.73 -54.82
N ASN A 13 -5.49 13.45 -54.13
CA ASN A 13 -5.33 13.76 -52.71
C ASN A 13 -5.38 12.51 -51.82
N VAL A 14 -6.27 11.55 -52.13
CA VAL A 14 -6.34 10.27 -51.39
C VAL A 14 -5.08 9.43 -51.63
N GLN A 15 -4.56 9.41 -52.86
CA GLN A 15 -3.32 8.69 -53.18
C GLN A 15 -2.10 9.34 -52.52
N GLN A 16 -2.04 10.67 -52.50
CA GLN A 16 -0.97 11.43 -51.85
C GLN A 16 -1.02 11.27 -50.33
N ASN A 17 -2.21 11.28 -49.71
CA ASN A 17 -2.38 11.01 -48.28
C ASN A 17 -1.99 9.58 -47.90
N ARG A 18 -2.30 8.58 -48.74
CA ARG A 18 -1.84 7.19 -48.52
C ARG A 18 -0.32 7.07 -48.62
N GLN A 19 0.31 7.76 -49.56
CA GLN A 19 1.77 7.80 -49.67
C GLN A 19 2.41 8.49 -48.47
N LEU A 20 1.83 9.59 -47.98
CA LEU A 20 2.29 10.27 -46.77
C LEU A 20 2.15 9.40 -45.52
N ALA A 21 1.01 8.71 -45.35
CA ALA A 21 0.81 7.79 -44.22
C ALA A 21 1.79 6.62 -44.24
N ALA A 22 2.02 6.00 -45.41
CA ALA A 22 3.01 4.92 -45.56
C ALA A 22 4.45 5.41 -45.31
N MET A 23 4.78 6.63 -45.75
CA MET A 23 6.07 7.26 -45.46
C MET A 23 6.24 7.55 -43.97
N GLN A 24 5.19 8.01 -43.29
CA GLN A 24 5.19 8.27 -41.87
C GLN A 24 5.35 6.98 -41.06
N GLU A 25 4.62 5.91 -41.41
CA GLU A 25 4.75 4.60 -40.78
C GLU A 25 6.16 4.02 -40.97
N GLN A 26 6.74 4.17 -42.17
CA GLN A 26 8.12 3.77 -42.42
C GLN A 26 9.12 4.58 -41.60
N GLN A 27 8.87 5.89 -41.42
CA GLN A 27 9.71 6.76 -40.60
C GLN A 27 9.61 6.41 -39.11
N GLU A 28 8.42 6.08 -38.61
CA GLU A 28 8.20 5.59 -37.25
C GLU A 28 8.90 4.24 -37.03
N GLN A 29 8.82 3.32 -37.98
CA GLN A 29 9.55 2.05 -37.92
C GLN A 29 11.07 2.26 -37.91
N GLN A 30 11.60 3.18 -38.73
CA GLN A 30 13.03 3.51 -38.73
C GLN A 30 13.47 4.15 -37.40
N MET A 31 12.65 5.03 -36.82
CA MET A 31 12.91 5.62 -35.51
C MET A 31 12.87 4.58 -34.39
N MET A 32 11.93 3.64 -34.44
CA MET A 32 11.84 2.55 -33.47
C MET A 32 13.05 1.62 -33.57
N MET A 33 13.48 1.27 -34.79
CA MET A 33 14.69 0.49 -35.01
C MET A 33 15.94 1.21 -34.50
N SER A 34 16.08 2.52 -34.76
CA SER A 34 17.24 3.27 -34.26
C SER A 34 17.22 3.40 -32.73
N MET A 35 16.05 3.61 -32.14
CA MET A 35 15.89 3.64 -30.68
C MET A 35 16.24 2.28 -30.06
N MET A 36 15.80 1.18 -30.67
CA MET A 36 16.10 -0.18 -30.20
C MET A 36 17.60 -0.50 -30.33
N GLN A 37 18.24 -0.08 -31.41
CA GLN A 37 19.69 -0.21 -31.59
C GLN A 37 20.47 0.59 -30.55
N GLU A 38 20.06 1.83 -30.29
CA GLU A 38 20.70 2.67 -29.27
C GLU A 38 20.52 2.09 -27.86
N MET A 39 19.33 1.56 -27.55
CA MET A 39 19.05 0.89 -26.28
C MET A 39 19.94 -0.35 -26.11
N ASN A 40 20.07 -1.17 -27.14
CA ASN A 40 20.96 -2.34 -27.14
C ASN A 40 22.42 -1.91 -26.95
N ARG A 41 22.85 -0.85 -27.64
CA ARG A 41 24.20 -0.31 -27.52
C ARG A 41 24.48 0.17 -26.09
N GLN A 42 23.55 0.89 -25.48
CA GLN A 42 23.67 1.35 -24.09
C GLN A 42 23.76 0.19 -23.12
N ASN A 43 22.91 -0.83 -23.30
CA ASN A 43 22.93 -2.03 -22.48
C ASN A 43 24.30 -2.75 -22.57
N ILE A 44 24.86 -2.92 -23.78
CA ILE A 44 26.20 -3.50 -23.95
C ILE A 44 27.28 -2.68 -23.22
N ILE A 45 27.20 -1.34 -23.30
CA ILE A 45 28.15 -0.46 -22.60
C ILE A 45 28.03 -0.62 -21.08
N GLU A 46 26.82 -0.73 -20.55
CA GLU A 46 26.58 -0.95 -19.12
C GLU A 46 27.09 -2.32 -18.68
N MET A 47 26.82 -3.38 -19.44
CA MET A 47 27.36 -4.71 -19.17
C MET A 47 28.89 -4.72 -19.18
N ARG A 48 29.55 -4.03 -20.13
CA ARG A 48 31.02 -3.89 -20.15
C ARG A 48 31.56 -3.20 -18.90
N LYS A 49 30.91 -2.13 -18.43
CA LYS A 49 31.30 -1.46 -17.19
C LYS A 49 31.16 -2.39 -16.00
N MET A 50 30.06 -3.15 -15.95
CA MET A 50 29.81 -4.13 -14.88
C MET A 50 30.87 -5.23 -14.86
N VAL A 51 31.24 -5.80 -16.03
CA VAL A 51 32.33 -6.78 -16.12
C VAL A 51 33.66 -6.22 -15.58
N ILE A 52 33.99 -4.96 -15.88
CA ILE A 52 35.22 -4.32 -15.37
C ILE A 52 35.15 -4.12 -13.85
N ASN A 53 34.01 -3.66 -13.33
CA ASN A 53 33.82 -3.46 -11.90
C ASN A 53 33.91 -4.78 -11.14
N LEU A 54 33.28 -5.83 -11.66
CA LEU A 54 33.29 -7.17 -11.09
C LEU A 54 34.69 -7.82 -11.12
N ASP A 55 35.48 -7.56 -12.16
CA ASP A 55 36.87 -8.02 -12.19
C ASP A 55 37.73 -7.38 -11.08
N GLN A 56 37.54 -6.08 -10.82
CA GLN A 56 38.19 -5.38 -9.70
C GLN A 56 37.63 -5.81 -8.34
N PHE A 57 36.31 -6.04 -8.26
CA PHE A 57 35.65 -6.57 -7.08
C PHE A 57 36.28 -7.89 -6.67
N ALA A 58 36.54 -8.81 -7.61
CA ALA A 58 37.12 -10.12 -7.30
C ALA A 58 38.50 -10.00 -6.62
N ASP A 59 39.36 -9.09 -7.10
CA ASP A 59 40.67 -8.83 -6.49
C ASP A 59 40.53 -8.26 -5.08
N ARG A 60 39.62 -7.30 -4.90
CA ARG A 60 39.37 -6.70 -3.58
C ARG A 60 38.76 -7.72 -2.61
N ALA A 61 37.82 -8.54 -3.07
CA ALA A 61 37.16 -9.55 -2.24
C ALA A 61 38.17 -10.54 -1.66
N ALA A 62 39.17 -10.95 -2.45
CA ALA A 62 40.27 -11.80 -1.97
C ALA A 62 41.16 -11.13 -0.91
N VAL A 63 41.32 -9.80 -0.94
CA VAL A 63 42.06 -9.06 0.09
C VAL A 63 41.21 -8.89 1.35
N VAL A 64 39.96 -8.46 1.18
CA VAL A 64 39.00 -8.19 2.26
C VAL A 64 38.68 -9.47 3.04
N SER A 65 38.64 -10.62 2.39
CA SER A 65 38.34 -11.91 3.04
C SER A 65 39.31 -12.27 4.16
N ASN A 66 40.54 -11.73 4.16
CA ASN A 66 41.51 -11.97 5.24
C ASN A 66 41.11 -11.31 6.56
N SER A 67 40.41 -10.17 6.50
CA SER A 67 40.02 -9.38 7.67
C SER A 67 38.52 -9.48 7.98
N TYR A 68 37.69 -9.61 6.93
CA TYR A 68 36.23 -9.68 7.01
C TYR A 68 35.72 -10.85 6.15
N PRO A 69 36.02 -12.10 6.53
CA PRO A 69 35.75 -13.28 5.71
C PRO A 69 34.26 -13.51 5.43
N ALA A 70 33.39 -13.32 6.44
CA ALA A 70 31.95 -13.53 6.28
C ALA A 70 31.33 -12.47 5.35
N TYR A 71 31.70 -11.21 5.50
CA TYR A 71 31.27 -10.12 4.62
C TYR A 71 31.76 -10.32 3.18
N ALA A 72 33.05 -10.63 2.98
CA ALA A 72 33.59 -10.86 1.66
C ALA A 72 32.92 -12.06 0.96
N MET A 73 32.65 -13.13 1.70
CA MET A 73 31.95 -14.30 1.19
C MET A 73 30.52 -13.94 0.78
N MET A 74 29.76 -13.28 1.65
CA MET A 74 28.40 -12.81 1.37
C MET A 74 28.36 -11.94 0.10
N MET A 75 29.20 -10.92 0.02
CA MET A 75 29.24 -10.02 -1.13
C MET A 75 29.62 -10.76 -2.41
N THR A 76 30.51 -11.75 -2.33
CA THR A 76 30.90 -12.56 -3.50
C THR A 76 29.74 -13.45 -3.97
N GLU A 77 28.96 -14.01 -3.06
CA GLU A 77 27.75 -14.77 -3.41
C GLU A 77 26.70 -13.87 -4.09
N ILE A 78 26.49 -12.66 -3.58
CA ILE A 78 25.60 -11.66 -4.22
C ILE A 78 26.12 -11.28 -5.62
N ALA A 79 27.44 -11.10 -5.77
CA ALA A 79 28.06 -10.81 -7.06
C ALA A 79 27.82 -11.92 -8.10
N ILE A 80 27.90 -13.19 -7.68
CA ILE A 80 27.64 -14.35 -8.54
C ILE A 80 26.19 -14.37 -8.99
N GLU A 81 25.25 -14.09 -8.09
CA GLU A 81 23.83 -14.02 -8.44
C GLU A 81 23.54 -12.86 -9.41
N ALA A 82 24.20 -11.71 -9.22
CA ALA A 82 24.11 -10.59 -10.15
C ALA A 82 24.62 -10.96 -11.55
N ILE A 83 25.72 -11.71 -11.65
CA ILE A 83 26.25 -12.23 -12.91
C ILE A 83 25.24 -13.14 -13.60
N ASP A 84 24.69 -14.10 -12.85
CA ASP A 84 23.79 -15.12 -13.38
C ASP A 84 22.44 -14.53 -13.79
N SER A 85 21.93 -13.53 -13.06
CA SER A 85 20.66 -12.85 -13.35
C SER A 85 20.76 -11.80 -14.45
N SER A 86 21.87 -11.06 -14.52
CA SER A 86 22.09 -10.02 -15.55
C SER A 86 22.65 -10.58 -16.85
N GLY A 87 22.93 -11.88 -16.90
CA GLY A 87 23.44 -12.55 -18.08
C GLY A 87 24.82 -12.04 -18.49
N LEU A 88 25.72 -11.78 -17.55
CA LEU A 88 27.10 -11.31 -17.83
C LEU A 88 28.01 -12.47 -18.27
N ASN A 89 27.55 -13.23 -19.25
CA ASN A 89 28.21 -14.42 -19.76
C ASN A 89 28.90 -14.10 -21.08
N ALA A 90 29.84 -14.95 -21.48
CA ALA A 90 30.52 -14.81 -22.76
C ALA A 90 29.52 -14.76 -23.93
N ASP A 91 28.43 -15.54 -23.87
CA ASP A 91 27.43 -15.64 -24.93
C ASP A 91 26.60 -14.36 -25.14
N THR A 92 26.63 -13.43 -24.20
CA THR A 92 25.85 -12.18 -24.26
C THR A 92 26.55 -11.10 -25.09
N PHE A 93 27.87 -11.24 -25.31
CA PHE A 93 28.65 -10.27 -26.05
C PHE A 93 28.92 -10.74 -27.48
N GLU A 94 28.79 -9.81 -28.44
CA GLU A 94 29.13 -10.08 -29.85
C GLU A 94 30.63 -9.97 -30.13
N GLU A 95 31.35 -9.13 -29.37
CA GLU A 95 32.77 -8.89 -29.56
C GLU A 95 33.62 -9.92 -28.78
N ILE A 96 34.49 -10.65 -29.49
CA ILE A 96 35.35 -11.70 -28.92
C ILE A 96 36.14 -11.23 -27.69
N THR A 97 36.64 -9.99 -27.71
CA THR A 97 37.38 -9.41 -26.58
C THR A 97 36.53 -9.26 -25.32
N ASP A 98 35.25 -8.94 -25.48
CA ASP A 98 34.33 -8.85 -24.34
C ASP A 98 33.93 -10.24 -23.85
N MET A 99 33.73 -11.19 -24.77
CA MET A 99 33.46 -12.59 -24.42
C MET A 99 34.58 -13.17 -23.55
N GLU A 100 35.84 -12.95 -23.96
CA GLU A 100 37.02 -13.37 -23.19
C GLU A 100 37.08 -12.69 -21.82
N ARG A 101 36.77 -11.39 -21.76
CA ARG A 101 36.80 -10.64 -20.51
C ARG A 101 35.72 -11.10 -19.53
N ALA A 102 34.50 -11.33 -20.01
CA ALA A 102 33.41 -11.86 -19.21
C ALA A 102 33.73 -13.27 -18.69
N SER A 103 34.30 -14.13 -19.54
CA SER A 103 34.76 -15.47 -19.15
C SER A 103 35.83 -15.43 -18.06
N GLN A 104 36.84 -14.58 -18.22
CA GLN A 104 37.90 -14.40 -17.22
C GLN A 104 37.34 -13.86 -15.90
N MET A 105 36.47 -12.85 -15.94
CA MET A 105 35.81 -12.28 -14.77
C MET A 105 34.98 -13.34 -14.02
N ASN A 106 34.17 -14.11 -14.74
CA ASN A 106 33.35 -15.19 -14.15
C ASN A 106 34.23 -16.26 -13.49
N ALA A 107 35.30 -16.69 -14.17
CA ALA A 107 36.24 -17.66 -13.62
C ALA A 107 36.94 -17.11 -12.36
N LYS A 108 37.27 -15.82 -12.34
CA LYS A 108 37.95 -15.16 -11.23
C LYS A 108 37.05 -15.03 -10.00
N ILE A 109 35.80 -14.59 -10.16
CA ILE A 109 34.84 -14.47 -9.05
C ILE A 109 34.50 -15.85 -8.49
N ARG A 110 34.18 -16.83 -9.33
CA ARG A 110 33.88 -18.20 -8.88
C ARG A 110 35.11 -18.86 -8.25
N GLY A 111 36.30 -18.56 -8.75
CA GLY A 111 37.56 -18.98 -8.12
C GLY A 111 37.77 -18.35 -6.74
N ALA A 112 37.48 -17.06 -6.58
CA ALA A 112 37.54 -16.37 -5.30
C ALA A 112 36.55 -16.97 -4.29
N GLU A 113 35.31 -17.24 -4.71
CA GLU A 113 34.30 -17.92 -3.90
C GLU A 113 34.78 -19.30 -3.44
N ALA A 114 35.26 -20.14 -4.36
CA ALA A 114 35.76 -21.48 -4.04
C ALA A 114 36.94 -21.43 -3.04
N ASN A 115 37.84 -20.46 -3.19
CA ASN A 115 38.95 -20.25 -2.27
C ASN A 115 38.47 -19.81 -0.88
N MET A 116 37.50 -18.89 -0.81
CA MET A 116 36.90 -18.47 0.46
C MET A 116 36.17 -19.64 1.14
N LYS A 117 35.36 -20.41 0.41
CA LYS A 117 34.62 -21.55 0.95
C LYS A 117 35.51 -22.68 1.44
N SER A 118 36.58 -22.99 0.70
CA SER A 118 37.51 -24.07 1.08
C SER A 118 38.37 -23.74 2.30
N SER A 119 38.61 -22.45 2.57
CA SER A 119 39.41 -21.99 3.73
C SER A 119 38.55 -21.53 4.92
N ALA A 120 37.24 -21.37 4.74
CA ALA A 120 36.34 -20.90 5.78
C ALA A 120 35.96 -22.00 6.78
N SER A 121 35.89 -21.62 8.06
CA SER A 121 35.24 -22.43 9.08
C SER A 121 33.72 -22.42 8.89
N GLN A 122 33.05 -23.42 9.49
CA GLN A 122 31.59 -23.48 9.47
C GLN A 122 30.93 -22.22 10.07
N ASP A 123 31.56 -21.60 11.07
CA ASP A 123 31.06 -20.37 11.69
C ASP A 123 31.08 -19.18 10.72
N ILE A 124 32.10 -19.09 9.85
CA ILE A 124 32.20 -18.04 8.83
C ILE A 124 31.11 -18.24 7.78
N ILE A 125 30.93 -19.47 7.30
CA ILE A 125 29.90 -19.81 6.31
C ILE A 125 28.50 -19.49 6.88
N SER A 126 28.23 -19.92 8.12
CA SER A 126 26.97 -19.63 8.79
C SER A 126 26.75 -18.14 9.00
N SER A 127 27.82 -17.39 9.33
CA SER A 127 27.72 -15.93 9.52
C SER A 127 27.42 -15.23 8.19
N ALA A 128 28.10 -15.60 7.09
CA ALA A 128 27.83 -15.04 5.77
C ALA A 128 26.37 -15.26 5.35
N GLN A 129 25.85 -16.47 5.53
CA GLN A 129 24.45 -16.80 5.24
C GLN A 129 23.47 -16.01 6.11
N GLN A 130 23.73 -15.90 7.41
CA GLN A 130 22.87 -15.13 8.33
C GLN A 130 22.90 -13.63 8.03
N MET A 131 24.07 -13.07 7.70
CA MET A 131 24.18 -11.67 7.27
C MET A 131 23.36 -11.44 6.01
N ARG A 132 23.50 -12.33 5.02
CA ARG A 132 22.77 -12.25 3.76
C ARG A 132 21.26 -12.25 3.97
N LEU A 133 20.74 -13.27 4.66
CA LEU A 133 19.31 -13.41 4.94
C LEU A 133 18.75 -12.21 5.71
N PHE A 134 19.54 -11.66 6.63
CA PHE A 134 19.11 -10.48 7.37
C PHE A 134 19.05 -9.22 6.49
N ILE A 135 20.03 -9.02 5.60
CA ILE A 135 20.07 -7.85 4.70
C ILE A 135 19.01 -7.94 3.60
N GLU A 136 18.76 -9.13 3.06
CA GLU A 136 17.82 -9.32 1.93
C GLU A 136 16.35 -9.31 2.38
N GLU A 137 16.04 -9.88 3.55
CA GLU A 137 14.65 -10.03 4.00
C GLU A 137 14.46 -9.64 5.47
N GLY A 138 15.40 -10.02 6.34
CA GLY A 138 15.17 -10.01 7.78
C GLY A 138 15.02 -8.62 8.40
N GLU A 139 15.71 -7.60 7.88
CA GLU A 139 15.60 -6.24 8.38
C GLU A 139 14.19 -5.66 8.15
N ASP A 140 13.70 -5.74 6.91
CA ASP A 140 12.40 -5.22 6.50
C ASP A 140 11.25 -5.99 7.17
N GLU A 141 11.38 -7.32 7.27
CA GLU A 141 10.38 -8.15 7.94
C GLU A 141 10.31 -7.87 9.45
N MET A 142 11.43 -7.68 10.13
CA MET A 142 11.42 -7.29 11.55
C MET A 142 10.88 -5.87 11.74
N GLU A 143 11.18 -4.95 10.81
CA GLU A 143 10.62 -3.60 10.81
C GLU A 143 9.10 -3.60 10.60
N ALA A 144 8.58 -4.51 9.78
CA ALA A 144 7.14 -4.72 9.59
C ALA A 144 6.48 -5.43 10.79
N LEU A 145 7.15 -6.39 11.41
CA LEU A 145 6.60 -7.14 12.56
C LEU A 145 6.45 -6.27 13.82
N ALA A 146 7.39 -5.37 14.10
CA ALA A 146 7.37 -4.53 15.29
C ALA A 146 6.05 -3.74 15.49
N PRO A 147 5.52 -2.99 14.50
CA PRO A 147 4.23 -2.31 14.63
C PRO A 147 3.04 -3.27 14.71
N MET A 148 3.11 -4.45 14.10
CA MET A 148 2.05 -5.47 14.21
C MET A 148 1.98 -6.05 15.63
N CYS A 149 3.12 -6.32 16.25
CA CYS A 149 3.20 -6.69 17.67
C CYS A 149 2.63 -5.57 18.54
N ALA A 150 3.02 -4.31 18.29
CA ALA A 150 2.53 -3.17 19.06
C ALA A 150 1.00 -3.00 18.95
N ALA A 151 0.43 -3.21 17.75
CA ALA A 151 -1.02 -3.20 17.56
C ALA A 151 -1.72 -4.33 18.34
N ASN A 152 -1.13 -5.53 18.36
CA ASN A 152 -1.66 -6.66 19.14
C ASN A 152 -1.55 -6.45 20.66
N GLU A 153 -0.46 -5.86 21.12
CA GLU A 153 -0.25 -5.50 22.53
C GLU A 153 -1.28 -4.44 22.96
N ASP A 154 -1.42 -3.37 22.19
CA ASP A 154 -2.41 -2.31 22.44
C ASP A 154 -3.85 -2.88 22.41
N TRP A 155 -4.15 -3.77 21.46
CA TRP A 155 -5.45 -4.44 21.43
C TRP A 155 -5.66 -5.34 22.64
N ALA A 156 -4.65 -6.10 23.08
CA ALA A 156 -4.76 -6.98 24.24
C ALA A 156 -5.11 -6.21 25.53
N GLU A 157 -4.60 -4.98 25.68
CA GLU A 157 -4.94 -4.10 26.81
C GLU A 157 -6.41 -3.61 26.78
N HIS A 158 -7.02 -3.52 25.59
CA HIS A 158 -8.35 -2.95 25.37
C HIS A 158 -9.42 -3.98 25.01
N ALA A 159 -9.04 -5.25 24.81
CA ALA A 159 -9.93 -6.31 24.37
C ALA A 159 -11.06 -6.58 25.36
N ASP A 160 -10.79 -6.51 26.67
CA ASP A 160 -11.80 -6.68 27.72
C ASP A 160 -12.82 -5.53 27.71
N GLU A 161 -12.36 -4.28 27.54
CA GLU A 161 -13.25 -3.11 27.41
C GLU A 161 -14.13 -3.25 26.16
N PHE A 162 -13.55 -3.69 25.03
CA PHE A 162 -14.34 -3.92 23.82
C PHE A 162 -15.37 -5.05 24.01
N ALA A 163 -15.02 -6.13 24.72
CA ALA A 163 -15.94 -7.23 24.99
C ALA A 163 -17.16 -6.79 25.83
N GLU A 164 -17.02 -5.77 26.68
CA GLU A 164 -18.12 -5.15 27.41
C GLU A 164 -18.95 -4.19 26.55
N VAL A 165 -18.29 -3.38 25.73
CA VAL A 165 -18.92 -2.27 24.99
C VAL A 165 -19.55 -2.72 23.65
N ASP A 166 -18.97 -3.69 22.95
CA ASP A 166 -19.47 -4.18 21.65
C ASP A 166 -20.88 -4.78 21.69
N PRO A 167 -21.25 -5.69 22.62
CA PRO A 167 -22.61 -6.22 22.67
C PRO A 167 -23.63 -5.11 22.97
N LEU A 168 -23.27 -4.14 23.81
CA LEU A 168 -24.09 -2.97 24.08
C LEU A 168 -24.25 -2.10 22.83
N HIS A 169 -23.20 -1.95 22.02
CA HIS A 169 -23.27 -1.25 20.73
C HIS A 169 -24.20 -1.98 19.75
N GLN A 170 -24.05 -3.30 19.58
CA GLN A 170 -24.86 -4.08 18.64
C GLN A 170 -26.36 -4.07 19.01
N GLU A 171 -26.69 -4.27 20.29
CA GLU A 171 -28.07 -4.22 20.77
C GLU A 171 -28.69 -2.83 20.54
N ARG A 172 -27.89 -1.78 20.74
CA ARG A 172 -28.34 -0.39 20.65
C ARG A 172 -28.35 0.15 19.23
N LYS A 173 -27.53 -0.34 18.29
CA LYS A 173 -27.55 0.07 16.89
C LYS A 173 -28.91 -0.21 16.25
N GLY A 174 -29.49 -1.38 16.54
CA GLY A 174 -30.85 -1.72 16.09
C GLY A 174 -31.93 -0.85 16.74
N LYS A 175 -31.82 -0.60 18.05
CA LYS A 175 -32.77 0.22 18.81
C LYS A 175 -32.66 1.72 18.49
N TYR A 176 -31.46 2.25 18.28
CA TYR A 176 -31.21 3.66 18.02
C TYR A 176 -31.87 4.12 16.73
N ASN A 177 -31.79 3.35 15.65
CA ASN A 177 -32.50 3.68 14.41
C ASN A 177 -34.02 3.71 14.61
N MET A 178 -34.57 2.81 15.43
CA MET A 178 -36.00 2.77 15.75
C MET A 178 -36.44 3.92 16.67
N TYR A 179 -35.68 4.25 17.71
CA TYR A 179 -36.04 5.25 18.72
C TYR A 179 -35.65 6.69 18.36
N THR A 180 -34.71 6.91 17.44
CA THR A 180 -34.39 8.28 16.98
C THR A 180 -35.24 8.71 15.78
N PHE A 181 -35.49 7.82 14.82
CA PHE A 181 -36.34 8.14 13.66
C PHE A 181 -37.83 7.88 13.90
N GLY A 182 -38.19 6.89 14.73
CA GLY A 182 -39.59 6.54 15.01
C GLY A 182 -40.43 7.70 15.57
N PRO A 183 -39.99 8.41 16.63
CA PRO A 183 -40.71 9.55 17.18
C PRO A 183 -40.77 10.75 16.23
N LEU A 184 -39.75 10.92 15.39
CA LEU A 184 -39.68 12.02 14.41
C LEU A 184 -40.68 11.80 13.27
N VAL A 185 -40.79 10.55 12.78
CA VAL A 185 -41.81 10.15 11.80
C VAL A 185 -43.23 10.22 12.39
N LEU A 186 -43.43 9.74 13.62
CA LEU A 186 -44.71 9.87 14.32
C LEU A 186 -45.11 11.34 14.54
N GLY A 187 -44.15 12.21 14.89
CA GLY A 187 -44.36 13.64 15.02
C GLY A 187 -44.80 14.29 13.70
N ILE A 188 -44.15 13.95 12.58
CA ILE A 188 -44.54 14.42 11.24
C ILE A 188 -45.95 13.95 10.86
N ILE A 189 -46.27 12.68 11.13
CA ILE A 189 -47.61 12.12 10.86
C ILE A 189 -48.67 12.84 11.69
N LEU A 190 -48.42 13.11 12.96
CA LEU A 190 -49.36 13.81 13.84
C LEU A 190 -49.58 15.27 13.42
N VAL A 191 -48.52 15.98 12.99
CA VAL A 191 -48.62 17.33 12.45
C VAL A 191 -49.37 17.33 11.11
N GLY A 192 -49.05 16.40 10.21
CA GLY A 192 -49.73 16.27 8.92
C GLY A 192 -51.21 15.90 9.05
N ALA A 193 -51.56 15.01 9.99
CA ALA A 193 -52.94 14.66 10.30
C ALA A 193 -53.71 15.84 10.89
N ALA A 194 -53.07 16.66 11.74
CA ALA A 194 -53.71 17.84 12.30
C ALA A 194 -54.02 18.91 11.24
N ILE A 195 -53.15 19.07 10.24
CA ILE A 195 -53.40 19.96 9.08
C ILE A 195 -54.53 19.42 8.20
N GLY A 196 -54.59 18.10 7.98
CA GLY A 196 -55.66 17.47 7.20
C GLY A 196 -57.05 17.50 7.86
N MET A 197 -57.12 17.70 9.17
CA MET A 197 -58.38 17.79 9.93
C MET A 197 -58.90 19.23 10.10
N MET A 198 -58.24 20.24 9.51
CA MET A 198 -58.68 21.63 9.62
C MET A 198 -60.01 21.92 8.90
N GLY A 199 -60.54 21.00 8.10
CA GLY A 199 -61.84 21.18 7.42
C GLY A 199 -61.79 22.17 6.27
N ASP A 200 -62.92 22.45 5.64
CA ASP A 200 -62.99 23.40 4.54
C ASP A 200 -62.83 24.84 5.03
N CYS A 201 -62.26 25.69 4.17
CA CYS A 201 -62.07 27.11 4.46
C CYS A 201 -63.42 27.83 4.52
N ILE A 202 -63.70 28.53 5.62
CA ILE A 202 -64.94 29.32 5.76
C ILE A 202 -64.74 30.75 5.27
N GLU A 203 -63.56 31.33 5.47
CA GLU A 203 -63.31 32.73 5.12
C GLU A 203 -61.92 32.88 4.49
N THR A 204 -61.86 33.33 3.23
CA THR A 204 -60.61 33.64 2.52
C THR A 204 -60.28 35.12 2.64
N GLY A 205 -59.04 35.42 3.00
CA GLY A 205 -58.51 36.79 3.05
C GLY A 205 -58.21 37.35 1.66
N ALA A 206 -57.78 38.61 1.62
CA ALA A 206 -57.56 39.38 0.39
C ALA A 206 -56.51 38.79 -0.58
N ASP A 207 -55.67 37.85 -0.10
CA ASP A 207 -54.61 37.20 -0.88
C ASP A 207 -54.88 35.68 -1.11
N ASP A 208 -56.16 35.25 -1.09
CA ASP A 208 -56.58 33.84 -1.24
C ASP A 208 -56.03 32.88 -0.15
N ILE A 209 -55.50 33.44 0.94
CA ILE A 209 -55.11 32.67 2.13
C ILE A 209 -56.35 32.50 3.00
N CYS A 210 -56.67 31.25 3.36
CA CYS A 210 -57.76 30.97 4.28
C CYS A 210 -57.47 31.57 5.67
N MET A 211 -58.40 32.36 6.18
CA MET A 211 -58.28 33.08 7.45
C MET A 211 -58.99 32.38 8.61
N THR A 212 -60.06 31.63 8.34
CA THR A 212 -60.78 30.85 9.36
C THR A 212 -61.27 29.51 8.81
N TYR A 213 -61.14 28.47 9.63
CA TYR A 213 -61.44 27.08 9.27
C TYR A 213 -62.61 26.54 10.11
N GLU A 214 -63.43 25.64 9.54
CA GLU A 214 -64.66 25.15 10.21
C GLU A 214 -64.41 24.50 11.57
N ASN A 215 -63.25 23.85 11.74
CA ASN A 215 -62.89 23.14 12.96
C ASN A 215 -61.77 23.83 13.76
N GLU A 216 -61.60 25.14 13.61
CA GLU A 216 -60.49 25.90 14.18
C GLU A 216 -60.46 25.84 15.71
N SER A 217 -61.60 25.87 16.41
CA SER A 217 -61.61 25.79 17.89
C SER A 217 -61.17 24.44 18.46
N LEU A 218 -61.55 23.33 17.80
CA LEU A 218 -61.24 21.97 18.26
C LEU A 218 -59.80 21.56 17.92
N THR A 219 -59.30 22.05 16.79
CA THR A 219 -57.92 21.82 16.34
C THR A 219 -56.93 22.68 17.12
N THR A 220 -57.26 23.94 17.43
CA THR A 220 -56.35 24.84 18.16
C THR A 220 -56.11 24.38 19.60
N ASP A 221 -57.15 23.97 20.33
CA ASP A 221 -57.02 23.47 21.72
C ASP A 221 -56.30 22.11 21.81
N ALA A 222 -56.56 21.19 20.87
CA ALA A 222 -55.88 19.90 20.80
C ALA A 222 -54.40 20.01 20.39
N LEU A 223 -54.09 20.93 19.46
CA LEU A 223 -52.73 21.18 18.96
C LEU A 223 -51.89 21.99 19.96
N GLN A 224 -52.47 23.01 20.61
CA GLN A 224 -51.76 23.87 21.58
C GLN A 224 -51.61 23.22 22.96
N GLY A 225 -52.59 22.45 23.45
CA GLY A 225 -52.57 21.89 24.80
C GLY A 225 -51.85 20.54 24.94
N GLY A 226 -52.04 19.63 23.98
CA GLY A 226 -51.53 18.26 24.05
C GLY A 226 -50.49 17.93 22.97
N GLY A 227 -50.72 18.37 21.73
CA GLY A 227 -49.84 18.09 20.59
C GLY A 227 -48.45 18.72 20.72
N ALA A 228 -48.38 20.01 21.06
CA ALA A 228 -47.13 20.72 21.25
C ALA A 228 -46.26 20.11 22.38
N LEU A 229 -46.88 19.66 23.47
CA LEU A 229 -46.19 19.01 24.58
C LEU A 229 -45.60 17.66 24.17
N LEU A 230 -46.36 16.85 23.41
CA LEU A 230 -45.90 15.57 22.89
C LEU A 230 -44.72 15.74 21.92
N VAL A 231 -44.79 16.72 21.02
CA VAL A 231 -43.69 17.04 20.10
C VAL A 231 -42.44 17.49 20.88
N LEU A 232 -42.59 18.36 21.88
CA LEU A 232 -41.46 18.77 22.73
C LEU A 232 -40.87 17.60 23.51
N ILE A 233 -41.69 16.72 24.08
CA ILE A 233 -41.22 15.50 24.77
C ILE A 233 -40.48 14.58 23.78
N SER A 234 -41.00 14.38 22.57
CA SER A 234 -40.32 13.60 21.54
C SER A 234 -38.98 14.21 21.12
N ILE A 235 -38.89 15.53 20.99
CA ILE A 235 -37.64 16.23 20.67
C ILE A 235 -36.64 16.10 21.82
N ILE A 236 -37.05 16.30 23.07
CA ILE A 236 -36.18 16.19 24.24
C ILE A 236 -35.67 14.75 24.41
N LEU A 237 -36.54 13.75 24.27
CA LEU A 237 -36.16 12.33 24.30
C LEU A 237 -35.24 11.98 23.13
N GLY A 238 -35.53 12.47 21.92
CA GLY A 238 -34.69 12.30 20.74
C GLY A 238 -33.30 12.90 20.93
N LEU A 239 -33.18 14.11 21.46
CA LEU A 239 -31.91 14.78 21.76
C LEU A 239 -31.13 14.08 22.87
N ALA A 240 -31.81 13.60 23.92
CA ALA A 240 -31.19 12.85 25.01
C ALA A 240 -30.61 11.51 24.51
N LEU A 241 -31.39 10.77 23.71
CA LEU A 241 -30.95 9.52 23.08
C LEU A 241 -29.83 9.77 22.06
N PHE A 242 -29.90 10.83 21.26
CA PHE A 242 -28.85 11.24 20.33
C PHE A 242 -27.54 11.56 21.04
N SER A 243 -27.60 12.35 22.11
CA SER A 243 -26.41 12.68 22.92
C SER A 243 -25.80 11.45 23.58
N TRP A 244 -26.62 10.52 24.07
CA TRP A 244 -26.15 9.25 24.63
C TRP A 244 -25.50 8.38 23.55
N GLY A 245 -26.18 8.16 22.42
CA GLY A 245 -25.64 7.39 21.29
C GLY A 245 -24.29 7.93 20.83
N ARG A 246 -24.12 9.26 20.77
CA ARG A 246 -22.85 9.90 20.42
C ARG A 246 -21.73 9.66 21.44
N LYS A 247 -22.05 9.57 22.74
CA LYS A 247 -21.06 9.23 23.78
C LYS A 247 -20.59 7.79 23.66
N TYR A 248 -21.52 6.85 23.45
CA TYR A 248 -21.19 5.44 23.24
C TYR A 248 -20.41 5.22 21.94
N LEU A 249 -20.80 5.88 20.85
CA LEU A 249 -20.06 5.80 19.58
C LEU A 249 -18.62 6.30 19.74
N LYS A 250 -18.41 7.37 20.52
CA LYS A 250 -17.08 7.89 20.82
C LYS A 250 -16.20 6.93 21.62
N GLN A 251 -16.79 6.04 22.42
CA GLN A 251 -16.04 5.02 23.17
C GLN A 251 -15.82 3.76 22.33
N TRP A 252 -16.83 3.31 21.59
CA TRP A 252 -16.77 2.09 20.78
C TRP A 252 -15.92 2.25 19.52
N SER A 253 -16.05 3.36 18.79
CA SER A 253 -15.33 3.58 17.52
C SER A 253 -13.82 3.38 17.64
N PRO A 254 -13.09 4.03 18.56
CA PRO A 254 -11.64 3.86 18.65
C PRO A 254 -11.23 2.42 19.03
N LEU A 255 -12.05 1.71 19.80
CA LEU A 255 -11.78 0.31 20.15
C LEU A 255 -12.02 -0.62 18.95
N ASN A 256 -13.06 -0.35 18.16
CA ASN A 256 -13.33 -1.07 16.92
C ASN A 256 -12.21 -0.83 15.89
N ASP A 257 -11.73 0.41 15.75
CA ASP A 257 -10.62 0.74 14.85
C ASP A 257 -9.35 -0.06 15.22
N LYS A 258 -9.05 -0.21 16.52
CA LYS A 258 -7.95 -1.06 17.01
C LYS A 258 -8.15 -2.54 16.67
N LYS A 259 -9.36 -3.05 16.85
CA LYS A 259 -9.72 -4.44 16.50
C LYS A 259 -9.56 -4.70 15.01
N GLU A 260 -10.08 -3.80 14.18
CA GLU A 260 -9.99 -3.90 12.72
C GLU A 260 -8.53 -3.90 12.26
N LEU A 261 -7.69 -3.04 12.85
CA LEU A 261 -6.24 -3.03 12.57
C LEU A 261 -5.61 -4.39 12.87
N VAL A 262 -5.91 -5.00 14.02
CA VAL A 262 -5.40 -6.34 14.38
C VAL A 262 -5.91 -7.42 13.43
N GLU A 263 -7.18 -7.35 13.03
CA GLU A 263 -7.76 -8.31 12.08
C GLU A 263 -7.14 -8.18 10.69
N GLU A 264 -6.86 -6.95 10.24
CA GLU A 264 -6.20 -6.65 8.96
C GLU A 264 -4.79 -7.23 8.89
N VAL A 265 -3.98 -7.03 9.95
CA VAL A 265 -2.58 -7.48 9.97
C VAL A 265 -2.39 -8.92 10.46
N LYS A 266 -3.48 -9.62 10.83
CA LYS A 266 -3.44 -10.91 11.52
C LYS A 266 -2.63 -11.98 10.79
N GLU A 267 -2.79 -12.08 9.48
CA GLU A 267 -2.10 -13.10 8.68
C GLU A 267 -0.59 -12.85 8.64
N SER A 268 -0.18 -11.62 8.31
CA SER A 268 1.21 -11.19 8.30
C SER A 268 1.85 -11.29 9.68
N TYR A 269 1.14 -10.87 10.73
CA TYR A 269 1.59 -11.02 12.11
C TYR A 269 1.86 -12.48 12.46
N ASN A 270 0.90 -13.39 12.22
CA ASN A 270 1.08 -14.81 12.55
C ASN A 270 2.24 -15.44 11.80
N HIS A 271 2.39 -15.11 10.51
CA HIS A 271 3.48 -15.61 9.68
C HIS A 271 4.85 -15.15 10.23
N LEU A 272 5.03 -13.84 10.42
CA LEU A 272 6.29 -13.26 10.87
C LEU A 272 6.60 -13.61 12.33
N SER A 273 5.59 -13.58 13.21
CA SER A 273 5.73 -14.00 14.60
C SER A 273 6.17 -15.46 14.71
N GLN A 274 5.65 -16.35 13.86
CA GLN A 274 6.09 -17.74 13.80
C GLN A 274 7.51 -17.88 13.22
N LYS A 275 7.85 -17.12 12.16
CA LYS A 275 9.18 -17.13 11.54
C LYS A 275 10.27 -16.73 12.55
N TYR A 276 10.01 -15.69 13.34
CA TYR A 276 10.98 -15.13 14.29
C TYR A 276 10.83 -15.64 15.72
N GLY A 277 9.72 -16.30 16.06
CA GLY A 277 9.41 -16.76 17.41
C GLY A 277 9.17 -15.60 18.40
N MET A 278 8.67 -14.47 17.92
CA MET A 278 8.51 -13.23 18.70
C MET A 278 7.09 -12.70 18.60
N THR A 279 6.53 -12.30 19.73
CA THR A 279 5.19 -11.70 19.82
C THR A 279 5.20 -10.31 20.47
N SER A 280 6.37 -9.87 20.94
CA SER A 280 6.57 -8.60 21.65
C SER A 280 7.21 -7.58 20.71
N SER A 281 6.68 -6.36 20.68
CA SER A 281 7.22 -5.28 19.85
C SER A 281 8.62 -4.88 20.31
N GLN A 282 8.86 -4.87 21.61
CA GLN A 282 10.16 -4.58 22.20
C GLN A 282 11.18 -5.65 21.86
N ASP A 283 10.82 -6.93 21.94
CA ASP A 283 11.74 -8.05 21.66
C ASP A 283 12.17 -8.04 20.18
N VAL A 284 11.24 -7.73 19.27
CA VAL A 284 11.52 -7.61 17.83
C VAL A 284 12.49 -6.45 17.57
N ASN A 285 12.25 -5.29 18.17
CA ASN A 285 13.13 -4.12 18.03
C ASN A 285 14.53 -4.39 18.58
N ASP A 286 14.63 -4.99 19.77
CA ASP A 286 15.91 -5.33 20.41
C ASP A 286 16.67 -6.34 19.56
N ARG A 287 15.98 -7.35 19.01
CA ARG A 287 16.60 -8.32 18.10
C ARG A 287 17.09 -7.66 16.81
N ARG A 288 16.27 -6.80 16.19
CA ARG A 288 16.65 -6.07 14.97
C ARG A 288 17.90 -5.24 15.21
N GLN A 289 17.96 -4.49 16.31
CA GLN A 289 19.14 -3.69 16.67
C GLN A 289 20.39 -4.55 16.94
N GLN A 290 20.23 -5.70 17.61
CA GLN A 290 21.32 -6.64 17.80
C GLN A 290 21.88 -7.13 16.46
N MET A 291 21.01 -7.52 15.52
CA MET A 291 21.39 -7.98 14.19
C MET A 291 22.08 -6.88 13.38
N ILE A 292 21.55 -5.66 13.35
CA ILE A 292 22.18 -4.50 12.71
C ILE A 292 23.57 -4.27 13.30
N SER A 293 23.69 -4.24 14.63
CA SER A 293 24.98 -4.02 15.29
C SER A 293 26.00 -5.12 14.99
N TRP A 294 25.53 -6.36 14.81
CA TRP A 294 26.35 -7.50 14.45
C TRP A 294 26.83 -7.42 13.00
N VAL A 295 25.94 -7.10 12.04
CA VAL A 295 26.30 -6.87 10.63
C VAL A 295 27.31 -5.74 10.51
N VAL A 296 27.10 -4.62 11.21
CA VAL A 296 28.03 -3.48 11.22
C VAL A 296 29.41 -3.88 11.73
N LYS A 297 29.52 -4.73 12.76
CA LYS A 297 30.80 -5.24 13.26
C LYS A 297 31.51 -6.16 12.27
N MET A 298 30.75 -6.91 11.48
CA MET A 298 31.27 -7.82 10.46
C MET A 298 31.63 -7.10 9.14
N THR A 299 31.24 -5.84 9.00
CA THR A 299 31.41 -5.06 7.77
C THR A 299 32.57 -4.07 7.92
N PRO A 300 33.42 -3.90 6.89
CA PRO A 300 34.49 -2.93 6.92
C PRO A 300 33.97 -1.49 7.09
N THR A 301 34.59 -0.74 8.00
CA THR A 301 34.34 0.70 8.16
C THR A 301 35.19 1.55 7.23
N ASP A 302 36.37 1.07 6.85
CA ASP A 302 37.26 1.70 5.87
C ASP A 302 36.65 1.64 4.46
N PRO A 303 36.39 2.78 3.79
CA PRO A 303 35.86 2.81 2.43
C PRO A 303 36.69 2.01 1.41
N THR A 304 38.00 1.88 1.62
CA THR A 304 38.89 1.15 0.70
C THR A 304 38.70 -0.37 0.76
N MET A 305 38.10 -0.88 1.84
CA MET A 305 37.80 -2.30 2.05
C MET A 305 36.33 -2.63 1.77
N LYS A 306 35.50 -1.64 1.48
CA LYS A 306 34.11 -1.89 1.07
C LYS A 306 34.08 -2.52 -0.31
N LEU A 307 33.27 -3.56 -0.43
CA LEU A 307 33.00 -4.22 -1.68
C LEU A 307 31.72 -3.62 -2.25
N GLU A 308 31.85 -2.98 -3.42
CA GLU A 308 30.76 -2.34 -4.14
C GLU A 308 30.57 -3.09 -5.47
N LEU A 309 29.32 -3.34 -5.84
CA LEU A 309 28.92 -3.98 -7.10
C LEU A 309 28.60 -2.93 -8.15
#